data_AF-I4MV53-F1
#
_entry.id   AF-I4MV53-F1
#
_cell.length_a   1.000
_cell.length_b   1.000
_cell.length_c   1.000
_cell.angle_alpha   90.00
_cell.angle_beta   90.00
_cell.angle_gamma   90.00
#
_symmetry.space_group_name_H-M   'P 1'
#
loop_
_entity.id
_entity.type
_entity.pdbx_description
1 polymer ?
#
loop_
_entity_poly.entity_id
_entity_poly.type
_entity_poly.pdbx_seq_one_letter_code
_entity_poly.pdbx_strand_id
1 'polypeptide(L)'
;VSGCLYHAENKGPYDLPANKTRSVFKTMSSPGGGGFNELRIEDKKGQEQIFIHAQRNWDENIENSQTIRVGNERHDTVEANSYSRFMAEEHRTTLADRKVEVKVDDHLNVGNNQHVKLGVAQLTEAGQEIHVKAGQKLTIEAGQEMTVQAGGSFIKLDAGGITLLGAQIKANAGGAAGVG
;
A
#
# COMPACT_ATOMS: atom_id res chain seq x y z
N VAL A 1 37.84 -12.79 -34.30
CA VAL A 1 38.11 -11.82 -33.20
C VAL A 1 38.14 -12.59 -31.89
N SER A 2 39.18 -12.44 -31.07
CA SER A 2 39.36 -13.18 -29.80
C SER A 2 39.37 -12.29 -28.55
N GLY A 3 39.25 -10.97 -28.70
CA GLY A 3 39.19 -10.04 -27.58
C GLY A 3 38.87 -8.62 -28.02
N CYS A 4 38.40 -7.82 -27.06
CA CYS A 4 38.15 -6.39 -27.20
C CYS A 4 38.90 -5.66 -26.07
N LEU A 5 39.58 -4.56 -26.41
CA LEU A 5 40.36 -3.77 -25.45
C LEU A 5 39.86 -2.33 -25.45
N TYR A 6 39.79 -1.74 -24.26
CA TYR A 6 39.62 -0.30 -24.12
C TYR A 6 40.92 0.41 -24.54
N HIS A 7 40.78 1.60 -25.11
CA HIS A 7 41.89 2.46 -25.53
C HIS A 7 41.49 3.94 -25.38
N ALA A 8 42.32 4.87 -25.84
CA ALA A 8 42.12 6.31 -25.60
C ALA A 8 40.79 6.87 -26.12
N GLU A 9 40.29 6.33 -27.24
CA GLU A 9 39.01 6.75 -27.86
C GLU A 9 37.83 5.92 -27.34
N ASN A 10 38.01 4.59 -27.23
CA ASN A 10 37.04 3.71 -26.58
C ASN A 10 37.43 3.53 -25.10
N LYS A 11 37.11 4.52 -24.29
CA LYS A 11 37.42 4.54 -22.86
C LYS A 11 36.58 3.52 -22.08
N GLY A 12 37.10 3.10 -20.94
CA GLY A 12 36.34 2.28 -20.00
C GLY A 12 35.06 2.99 -19.51
N PRO A 13 34.06 2.25 -18.99
CA PRO A 13 32.77 2.82 -18.58
C PRO A 13 32.85 3.82 -17.42
N TYR A 14 33.91 3.76 -16.62
CA TYR A 14 34.16 4.61 -15.47
C TYR A 14 35.64 5.01 -15.40
N ASP A 15 35.91 6.20 -14.87
CA ASP A 15 37.27 6.72 -14.72
C ASP A 15 38.10 5.86 -13.76
N LEU A 16 39.29 5.47 -14.20
CA LEU A 16 40.28 4.75 -13.42
C LEU A 16 41.46 5.68 -13.07
N PRO A 17 42.08 5.51 -11.88
CA PRO A 17 41.84 4.45 -10.89
C PRO A 17 40.75 4.76 -9.85
N ALA A 18 40.04 5.89 -9.98
CA ALA A 18 39.05 6.33 -8.99
C ALA A 18 37.97 5.27 -8.72
N ASN A 19 37.52 4.56 -9.76
CA ASN A 19 36.48 3.54 -9.69
C ASN A 19 37.03 2.10 -9.80
N LYS A 20 38.26 1.87 -9.35
CA LYS A 20 38.95 0.57 -9.48
C LYS A 20 38.27 -0.61 -8.78
N THR A 21 37.31 -0.34 -7.90
CA THR A 21 36.52 -1.35 -7.16
C THR A 21 35.19 -1.68 -7.82
N ARG A 22 34.94 -1.18 -9.04
CA ARG A 22 33.70 -1.48 -9.78
C ARG A 22 33.90 -2.56 -10.83
N SER A 23 33.01 -3.56 -10.78
CA SER A 23 32.81 -4.53 -11.85
C SER A 23 31.54 -4.18 -12.62
N VAL A 24 31.62 -4.05 -13.95
CA VAL A 24 30.55 -3.43 -14.76
C VAL A 24 30.33 -4.19 -16.06
N PHE A 25 29.05 -4.46 -16.36
CA PHE A 25 28.55 -4.77 -17.69
C PHE A 25 27.60 -3.65 -18.12
N LYS A 26 28.05 -2.78 -19.03
CA LYS A 26 27.30 -1.61 -19.49
C LYS A 26 27.20 -1.61 -21.01
N THR A 27 25.99 -1.45 -21.52
CA THR A 27 25.71 -1.41 -22.96
C THR A 27 25.48 0.03 -23.43
N MET A 28 25.32 0.21 -24.74
CA MET A 28 24.87 1.46 -25.34
C MET A 28 23.74 1.14 -26.31
N SER A 29 22.62 1.87 -26.22
CA SER A 29 21.51 1.74 -27.15
C SER A 29 21.97 1.95 -28.58
N SER A 30 21.40 1.21 -29.52
CA SER A 30 21.79 1.25 -30.94
C SER A 30 20.56 1.12 -31.84
N PRO A 31 20.55 1.74 -33.03
CA PRO A 31 21.55 2.71 -33.53
C PRO A 31 21.43 4.07 -32.83
N GLY A 32 22.47 4.91 -32.94
CA GLY A 32 22.42 6.31 -32.53
C GLY A 32 22.74 6.61 -31.06
N GLY A 33 22.89 5.59 -30.19
CA GLY A 33 23.26 5.83 -28.79
C GLY A 33 22.11 6.39 -27.95
N GLY A 34 22.45 7.23 -26.97
CA GLY A 34 21.47 8.00 -26.18
C GLY A 34 20.88 7.30 -24.96
N GLY A 35 21.19 6.02 -24.72
CA GLY A 35 20.76 5.26 -23.55
C GLY A 35 21.66 4.08 -23.24
N PHE A 36 21.49 3.45 -22.08
CA PHE A 36 22.31 2.30 -21.65
C PHE A 36 21.55 1.35 -20.73
N ASN A 37 21.87 0.05 -20.78
CA ASN A 37 21.55 -0.88 -19.69
C ASN A 37 22.84 -1.15 -18.90
N GLU A 38 22.72 -1.36 -17.59
CA GLU A 38 23.88 -1.56 -16.73
C GLU A 38 23.59 -2.56 -15.61
N LEU A 39 24.53 -3.50 -15.43
CA LEU A 39 24.74 -4.22 -14.18
C LEU A 39 26.09 -3.78 -13.62
N ARG A 40 26.09 -3.22 -12.42
CA ARG A 40 27.31 -2.76 -11.73
C ARG A 40 27.36 -3.31 -10.32
N ILE A 41 28.55 -3.76 -9.92
CA ILE A 41 28.88 -4.20 -8.57
C ILE A 41 30.01 -3.31 -8.05
N GLU A 42 29.81 -2.67 -6.90
CA GLU A 42 30.79 -1.86 -6.18
C GLU A 42 31.29 -2.65 -4.96
N ASP A 43 32.59 -2.89 -4.89
CA ASP A 43 33.27 -3.66 -3.83
C ASP A 43 34.01 -2.76 -2.82
N LYS A 44 33.82 -1.43 -2.89
CA LYS A 44 34.41 -0.52 -1.89
C LYS A 44 33.79 -0.78 -0.52
N LYS A 45 34.63 -1.26 0.40
CA LYS A 45 34.25 -1.61 1.77
C LYS A 45 33.42 -0.51 2.47
N GLY A 46 32.25 -0.88 2.96
CA GLY A 46 31.28 0.01 3.64
C GLY A 46 30.46 0.90 2.71
N GLN A 47 30.60 0.74 1.39
CA GLN A 47 29.86 1.44 0.33
C GLN A 47 29.45 0.45 -0.78
N GLU A 48 29.30 -0.83 -0.43
CA GLU A 48 28.99 -1.90 -1.36
C GLU A 48 27.61 -1.68 -1.99
N GLN A 49 27.49 -1.92 -3.29
CA GLN A 49 26.25 -1.71 -4.03
C GLN A 49 26.17 -2.63 -5.24
N ILE A 50 24.97 -3.16 -5.49
CA ILE A 50 24.56 -3.66 -6.81
C ILE A 50 23.61 -2.63 -7.42
N PHE A 51 23.90 -2.22 -8.65
CA PHE A 51 23.06 -1.32 -9.42
C PHE A 51 22.61 -2.00 -10.71
N ILE A 52 21.30 -2.03 -10.91
CA ILE A 52 20.65 -2.54 -12.12
C ILE A 52 19.90 -1.37 -12.75
N HIS A 53 20.20 -1.10 -14.02
CA HIS A 53 19.52 -0.09 -14.82
C HIS A 53 19.01 -0.69 -16.12
N ALA A 54 17.71 -0.58 -16.32
CA ALA A 54 17.06 -0.85 -17.60
C ALA A 54 16.66 0.49 -18.23
N GLN A 55 17.16 0.78 -19.44
CA GLN A 55 16.83 2.01 -20.16
C GLN A 55 15.35 2.12 -20.52
N ARG A 56 14.66 0.98 -20.63
CA ARG A 56 13.29 0.89 -21.09
C ARG A 56 12.50 -0.09 -20.24
N ASN A 57 12.41 -1.36 -20.67
CA ASN A 57 11.66 -2.39 -19.97
C ASN A 57 12.61 -3.28 -19.17
N TRP A 58 12.18 -3.67 -17.97
CA TRP A 58 12.79 -4.74 -17.17
C TRP A 58 11.73 -5.81 -16.93
N ASP A 59 11.95 -6.98 -17.51
CA ASP A 59 11.08 -8.14 -17.31
C ASP A 59 11.83 -9.15 -16.43
N GLU A 60 11.26 -9.49 -15.27
CA GLU A 60 11.77 -10.53 -14.38
C GLU A 60 10.82 -11.73 -14.42
N ASN A 61 11.32 -12.88 -14.87
CA ASN A 61 10.55 -14.12 -14.95
C ASN A 61 11.21 -15.22 -14.11
N ILE A 62 10.50 -15.72 -13.12
CA ILE A 62 10.98 -16.75 -12.18
C ILE A 62 10.06 -17.98 -12.28
N GLU A 63 10.58 -19.07 -12.85
CA GLU A 63 9.82 -20.30 -13.10
C GLU A 63 9.53 -21.14 -11.85
N ASN A 64 10.08 -20.78 -10.70
CA ASN A 64 9.90 -21.56 -9.47
C ASN A 64 9.71 -20.67 -8.23
N SER A 65 10.81 -20.21 -7.61
CA SER A 65 10.74 -19.48 -6.35
C SER A 65 11.60 -18.22 -6.40
N GLN A 66 11.00 -17.09 -6.01
CA GLN A 66 11.72 -15.87 -5.67
C GLN A 66 11.72 -15.73 -4.15
N THR A 67 12.87 -15.38 -3.57
CA THR A 67 12.98 -15.07 -2.14
C THR A 67 13.74 -13.77 -2.00
N ILE A 68 13.11 -12.79 -1.34
CA ILE A 68 13.70 -11.47 -1.12
C ILE A 68 13.84 -11.25 0.38
N ARG A 69 15.06 -10.96 0.82
CA ARG A 69 15.36 -10.50 2.19
C ARG A 69 16.09 -9.18 2.12
N VAL A 70 15.47 -8.15 2.67
CA VAL A 70 16.08 -6.82 2.84
C VAL A 70 16.45 -6.65 4.30
N GLY A 71 17.73 -6.40 4.59
CA GLY A 71 18.25 -6.32 5.97
C GLY A 71 17.99 -4.98 6.66
N ASN A 72 17.54 -3.97 5.92
CA ASN A 72 17.20 -2.65 6.42
C ASN A 72 15.93 -2.16 5.70
N GLU A 73 16.02 -1.13 4.87
CA GLU A 73 14.87 -0.48 4.25
C GLU A 73 14.67 -0.90 2.79
N ARG A 74 13.41 -0.95 2.37
CA ARG A 74 12.99 -1.04 0.97
C ARG A 74 12.17 0.20 0.62
N HIS A 75 12.55 0.85 -0.47
CA HIS A 75 11.83 1.99 -1.03
C HIS A 75 11.41 1.64 -2.46
N ASP A 76 10.11 1.66 -2.73
CA ASP A 76 9.55 1.46 -4.07
C ASP A 76 8.88 2.76 -4.52
N THR A 77 9.15 3.19 -5.75
CA THR A 77 8.47 4.32 -6.38
C THR A 77 8.00 3.90 -7.76
N VAL A 78 6.70 4.05 -8.00
CA VAL A 78 6.06 3.79 -9.29
C VAL A 78 5.37 5.07 -9.71
N GLU A 79 5.81 5.68 -10.82
CA GLU A 79 5.31 6.99 -11.26
C GLU A 79 3.89 6.93 -11.85
N ALA A 80 3.46 5.74 -12.26
CA ALA A 80 2.16 5.49 -12.84
C ALA A 80 1.47 4.34 -12.11
N ASN A 81 0.91 3.37 -12.86
CA ASN A 81 0.08 2.33 -12.29
C ASN A 81 0.91 1.16 -11.76
N SER A 82 0.47 0.60 -10.63
CA SER A 82 0.95 -0.68 -10.10
C SER A 82 -0.20 -1.69 -10.10
N TYR A 83 0.05 -2.89 -10.60
CA TYR A 83 -0.91 -3.98 -10.64
C TYR A 83 -0.31 -5.21 -9.97
N SER A 84 -1.06 -5.84 -9.10
CA SER A 84 -0.69 -7.11 -8.47
C SER A 84 -1.86 -8.08 -8.56
N ARG A 85 -1.57 -9.30 -8.99
CA ARG A 85 -2.55 -10.38 -9.05
C ARG A 85 -1.97 -11.61 -8.37
N PHE A 86 -2.55 -11.96 -7.23
CA PHE A 86 -2.22 -13.17 -6.51
C PHE A 86 -3.29 -14.21 -6.82
N MET A 87 -2.87 -15.40 -7.28
CA MET A 87 -3.79 -16.47 -7.68
C MET A 87 -4.25 -17.34 -6.51
N ALA A 88 -3.60 -17.18 -5.36
CA ALA A 88 -3.86 -17.92 -4.14
C ALA A 88 -3.81 -16.95 -2.94
N GLU A 89 -3.21 -17.37 -1.84
CA GLU A 89 -3.22 -16.62 -0.58
C GLU A 89 -2.18 -15.50 -0.55
N GLU A 90 -2.55 -14.39 0.07
CA GLU A 90 -1.64 -13.32 0.47
C GLU A 90 -1.65 -13.22 2.00
N HIS A 91 -0.48 -13.33 2.62
CA HIS A 91 -0.30 -13.07 4.05
C HIS A 91 0.53 -11.82 4.26
N ARG A 92 -0.01 -10.86 5.03
CA ARG A 92 0.68 -9.62 5.37
C ARG A 92 0.66 -9.39 6.87
N THR A 93 1.84 -9.33 7.46
CA THR A 93 2.04 -8.98 8.88
C THR A 93 2.82 -7.68 8.97
N THR A 94 2.30 -6.71 9.72
CA THR A 94 3.00 -5.46 10.06
C THR A 94 3.08 -5.38 11.58
N LEU A 95 4.30 -5.32 12.12
CA LEU A 95 4.53 -5.38 13.58
C LEU A 95 4.35 -4.01 14.26
N ALA A 96 4.55 -2.93 13.51
CA ALA A 96 4.37 -1.56 13.96
C ALA A 96 3.22 -0.92 13.16
N ASP A 97 3.23 0.41 13.05
CA ASP A 97 2.18 1.15 12.36
C ASP A 97 2.10 0.80 10.86
N ARG A 98 0.86 0.62 10.38
CA ARG A 98 0.53 0.68 8.96
C ARG A 98 -0.23 1.99 8.70
N LYS A 99 0.39 2.91 7.96
CA LYS A 99 -0.23 4.17 7.53
C LYS A 99 -0.58 4.09 6.05
N VAL A 100 -1.80 4.49 5.70
CA VAL A 100 -2.31 4.50 4.33
C VAL A 100 -2.99 5.84 4.09
N GLU A 101 -2.62 6.53 3.01
CA GLU A 101 -3.29 7.72 2.51
C GLU A 101 -3.79 7.43 1.10
N VAL A 102 -5.10 7.60 0.88
CA VAL A 102 -5.73 7.50 -0.44
C VAL A 102 -6.35 8.86 -0.73
N LYS A 103 -5.97 9.45 -1.86
CA LYS A 103 -6.35 10.84 -2.20
C LYS A 103 -7.67 10.95 -2.96
N VAL A 104 -8.13 9.87 -3.57
CA VAL A 104 -9.35 9.84 -4.39
C VAL A 104 -10.29 8.81 -3.76
N ASP A 105 -10.42 7.62 -4.33
CA ASP A 105 -11.36 6.61 -3.86
C ASP A 105 -10.63 5.34 -3.38
N ASP A 106 -11.15 4.74 -2.32
CA ASP A 106 -10.76 3.42 -1.84
C ASP A 106 -11.95 2.47 -1.91
N HIS A 107 -11.80 1.34 -2.60
CA HIS A 107 -12.85 0.37 -2.83
C HIS A 107 -12.44 -1.01 -2.31
N LEU A 108 -13.30 -1.60 -1.48
CA LEU A 108 -13.12 -2.94 -0.97
C LEU A 108 -14.36 -3.79 -1.30
N ASN A 109 -14.15 -4.82 -2.13
CA ASN A 109 -15.15 -5.85 -2.39
C ASN A 109 -14.70 -7.16 -1.77
N VAL A 110 -15.46 -7.66 -0.80
CA VAL A 110 -15.20 -8.95 -0.14
C VAL A 110 -16.31 -9.93 -0.51
N GLY A 111 -15.97 -11.02 -1.19
CA GLY A 111 -16.95 -11.98 -1.70
C GLY A 111 -17.63 -12.85 -0.62
N ASN A 112 -16.96 -13.05 0.51
CA ASN A 112 -17.47 -13.83 1.64
C ASN A 112 -17.50 -12.99 2.92
N ASN A 113 -16.47 -13.09 3.76
CA ASN A 113 -16.46 -12.48 5.09
C ASN A 113 -15.32 -11.48 5.24
N GLN A 114 -15.63 -10.31 5.81
CA GLN A 114 -14.65 -9.39 6.37
C GLN A 114 -14.70 -9.51 7.89
N HIS A 115 -13.57 -9.84 8.52
CA HIS A 115 -13.44 -9.86 9.97
C HIS A 115 -12.45 -8.79 10.42
N VAL A 116 -12.93 -7.85 11.24
CA VAL A 116 -12.14 -6.75 11.77
C VAL A 116 -12.12 -6.85 13.29
N LYS A 117 -10.93 -7.05 13.87
CA LYS A 117 -10.71 -7.07 15.31
C LYS A 117 -9.73 -5.97 15.68
N LEU A 118 -10.13 -5.09 16.60
CA LEU A 118 -9.35 -3.94 17.03
C LEU A 118 -9.12 -4.02 18.54
N GLY A 119 -7.95 -3.57 18.99
CA GLY A 119 -7.60 -3.60 20.42
C GLY A 119 -8.13 -2.41 21.21
N VAL A 120 -8.40 -1.28 20.56
CA VAL A 120 -8.75 -0.02 21.23
C VAL A 120 -10.01 0.62 20.63
N ALA A 121 -9.95 1.11 19.39
CA ALA A 121 -11.06 1.86 18.80
C ALA A 121 -11.13 1.73 17.28
N GLN A 122 -12.34 1.88 16.75
CA GLN A 122 -12.63 2.18 15.35
C GLN A 122 -13.20 3.59 15.29
N LEU A 123 -12.55 4.50 14.57
CA LEU A 123 -13.00 5.87 14.37
C LEU A 123 -13.31 6.06 12.89
N THR A 124 -14.52 6.52 12.59
CA THR A 124 -14.98 6.75 11.21
C THR A 124 -15.59 8.14 11.13
N GLU A 125 -15.08 8.95 10.21
CA GLU A 125 -15.61 10.28 9.89
C GLU A 125 -15.89 10.32 8.38
N ALA A 126 -17.06 10.85 8.01
CA ALA A 126 -17.42 11.07 6.62
C ALA A 126 -18.03 12.47 6.47
N GLY A 127 -17.67 13.17 5.40
CA GLY A 127 -18.14 14.53 5.16
C GLY A 127 -19.62 14.61 4.75
N GLN A 128 -20.22 13.51 4.29
CA GLN A 128 -21.62 13.49 3.83
C GLN A 128 -22.42 12.35 4.49
N GLU A 129 -22.01 11.10 4.30
CA GLU A 129 -22.79 9.95 4.77
C GLU A 129 -21.90 8.77 5.20
N ILE A 130 -22.33 8.07 6.26
CA ILE A 130 -21.92 6.70 6.56
C ILE A 130 -23.16 5.81 6.41
N HIS A 131 -23.18 4.96 5.38
CA HIS A 131 -24.28 4.05 5.10
C HIS A 131 -23.94 2.62 5.56
N VAL A 132 -24.69 2.08 6.53
CA VAL A 132 -24.54 0.67 6.97
C VAL A 132 -25.85 -0.07 6.73
N LYS A 133 -25.83 -0.99 5.76
CA LYS A 133 -26.98 -1.80 5.38
C LYS A 133 -26.69 -3.29 5.57
N ALA A 134 -27.58 -3.98 6.26
CA ALA A 134 -27.59 -5.43 6.34
C ALA A 134 -28.89 -5.96 5.73
N GLY A 135 -28.79 -6.99 4.89
CA GLY A 135 -29.97 -7.58 4.23
C GLY A 135 -30.90 -8.35 5.17
N GLN A 136 -30.36 -8.95 6.23
CA GLN A 136 -31.13 -9.75 7.18
C GLN A 136 -31.03 -9.24 8.63
N LYS A 137 -29.81 -9.05 9.15
CA LYS A 137 -29.58 -8.67 10.54
C LYS A 137 -28.41 -7.71 10.67
N LEU A 138 -28.62 -6.62 11.39
CA LEU A 138 -27.56 -5.78 11.96
C LEU A 138 -27.63 -5.89 13.47
N THR A 139 -26.51 -6.27 14.09
CA THR A 139 -26.36 -6.28 15.56
C THR A 139 -25.29 -5.25 15.91
N ILE A 140 -25.61 -4.34 16.83
CA ILE A 140 -24.65 -3.43 17.44
C ILE A 140 -24.76 -3.64 18.93
N GLU A 141 -23.65 -3.96 19.58
CA GLU A 141 -23.60 -4.23 21.01
C GLU A 141 -22.49 -3.39 21.63
N ALA A 142 -22.78 -2.85 22.81
CA ALA A 142 -21.82 -2.13 23.63
C ALA A 142 -21.91 -2.64 25.07
N GLY A 143 -20.77 -2.79 25.74
CA GLY A 143 -20.73 -3.40 27.06
C GLY A 143 -21.24 -2.51 28.21
N GLN A 144 -20.97 -1.20 28.13
CA GLN A 144 -21.34 -0.25 29.19
C GLN A 144 -22.39 0.75 28.72
N GLU A 145 -22.19 1.32 27.52
CA GLU A 145 -23.02 2.40 27.02
C GLU A 145 -23.05 2.39 25.50
N MET A 146 -24.23 2.66 24.94
CA MET A 146 -24.41 3.03 23.54
C MET A 146 -25.13 4.36 23.46
N THR A 147 -24.59 5.30 22.67
CA THR A 147 -25.18 6.63 22.48
C THR A 147 -25.30 6.93 20.99
N VAL A 148 -26.46 7.41 20.56
CA VAL A 148 -26.74 7.93 19.21
C VAL A 148 -27.21 9.37 19.35
N GLN A 149 -26.54 10.32 18.71
CA GLN A 149 -26.83 11.75 18.87
C GLN A 149 -26.95 12.43 17.49
N ALA A 150 -27.93 13.33 17.36
CA ALA A 150 -28.11 14.17 16.19
C ALA A 150 -28.85 15.47 16.55
N GLY A 151 -28.36 16.62 16.07
CA GLY A 151 -29.05 17.91 16.22
C GLY A 151 -29.41 18.28 17.67
N GLY A 152 -28.58 17.90 18.64
CA GLY A 152 -28.84 18.11 20.08
C GLY A 152 -29.81 17.12 20.73
N SER A 153 -30.41 16.20 19.97
CA SER A 153 -31.20 15.07 20.49
C SER A 153 -30.33 13.83 20.62
N PHE A 154 -30.65 12.93 21.57
CA PHE A 154 -29.93 11.66 21.71
C PHE A 154 -30.79 10.50 22.21
N ILE A 155 -30.30 9.30 21.91
CA ILE A 155 -30.71 8.03 22.49
C ILE A 155 -29.50 7.47 23.22
N LYS A 156 -29.68 7.09 24.48
CA LYS A 156 -28.64 6.47 25.30
C LYS A 156 -29.14 5.17 25.89
N LEU A 157 -28.34 4.11 25.79
CA LEU A 157 -28.56 2.82 26.42
C LEU A 157 -27.41 2.57 27.40
N ASP A 158 -27.73 2.28 28.65
CA ASP A 158 -26.76 1.91 29.69
C ASP A 158 -27.41 0.95 30.71
N ALA A 159 -26.71 0.64 31.81
CA ALA A 159 -27.22 -0.25 32.85
C ALA A 159 -28.51 0.24 33.53
N GLY A 160 -28.84 1.54 33.44
CA GLY A 160 -30.06 2.13 33.97
C GLY A 160 -31.26 2.03 33.02
N GLY A 161 -31.07 1.61 31.77
CA GLY A 161 -32.12 1.44 30.77
C GLY A 161 -31.90 2.32 29.54
N ILE A 162 -33.00 2.79 28.95
CA ILE A 162 -33.00 3.63 27.74
C ILE A 162 -33.41 5.06 28.11
N THR A 163 -32.54 6.03 27.81
CA THR A 163 -32.84 7.46 27.91
C THR A 163 -33.07 8.04 26.52
N LEU A 164 -34.14 8.83 26.38
CA LEU A 164 -34.50 9.54 25.15
C LEU A 164 -34.61 11.03 25.48
N LEU A 165 -33.84 11.88 24.80
CA LEU A 165 -33.89 13.33 24.94
C LEU A 165 -33.99 14.00 23.57
N GLY A 166 -34.96 14.92 23.42
CA GLY A 166 -35.11 15.76 22.24
C GLY A 166 -36.29 16.72 22.39
N ALA A 167 -36.39 17.71 21.51
CA ALA A 167 -37.49 18.69 21.54
C ALA A 167 -38.87 18.05 21.33
N GLN A 168 -38.94 16.98 20.52
CA GLN A 168 -40.12 16.14 20.34
C GLN A 168 -39.69 14.68 20.20
N ILE A 169 -40.40 13.77 20.88
CA ILE A 169 -40.24 12.32 20.73
C ILE A 169 -41.54 11.76 20.14
N LYS A 170 -41.47 11.23 18.92
CA LYS A 170 -42.62 10.62 18.22
C LYS A 170 -42.52 9.10 18.29
N ALA A 171 -43.34 8.49 19.12
CA ALA A 171 -43.47 7.03 19.20
C ALA A 171 -44.76 6.60 18.49
N ASN A 172 -44.68 5.67 17.54
CA ASN A 172 -45.81 5.17 16.74
C ASN A 172 -46.60 6.23 15.97
N ALA A 173 -46.00 7.39 15.67
CA ALA A 173 -46.58 8.39 14.78
C ALA A 173 -46.02 8.17 13.37
N GLY A 174 -46.89 7.97 12.36
CA GLY A 174 -46.53 7.51 11.01
C GLY A 174 -45.55 8.40 10.22
N GLY A 175 -44.26 8.28 10.51
CA GLY A 175 -43.15 8.94 9.81
C GLY A 175 -42.56 8.10 8.67
N ALA A 176 -41.67 8.73 7.89
CA ALA A 176 -40.88 8.07 6.85
C ALA A 176 -39.41 7.96 7.28
N ALA A 177 -38.72 6.92 6.82
CA ALA A 177 -37.29 6.76 7.05
C ALA A 177 -36.47 7.82 6.27
N GLY A 178 -35.31 8.20 6.79
CA GLY A 178 -34.31 8.93 6.01
C GLY A 178 -33.84 8.07 4.83
N VAL A 179 -33.55 8.72 3.70
CA VAL A 179 -32.98 8.09 2.52
C VAL A 179 -31.49 8.45 2.49
N GLY A 180 -30.64 7.43 2.44
CA GLY A 180 -29.25 7.55 2.03
C GLY A 180 -29.17 7.42 0.50
#